data_AF-A0A3A9VJW6-F1
#
_entry.id   AF-A0A3A9VJW6-F1
#
_cell.length_a   1.000
_cell.length_b   1.000
_cell.length_c   1.000
_cell.angle_alpha   90.00
_cell.angle_beta   90.00
_cell.angle_gamma   90.00
#
_symmetry.space_group_name_H-M   'P 1'
#
loop_
_entity.id
_entity.type
_entity.pdbx_description
1 polymer ?
#
loop_
_entity_poly.entity_id
_entity_poly.type
_entity_poly.pdbx_seq_one_letter_code
_entity_poly.pdbx_strand_id
1 'polypeptide(L)'
;MAIGIIGAILWYVMSSSISDLMDQNGVSEARELPLELASPSVDPLYSLTLIIFVVTIIATLIAVFSTLAKNPAGLKNAAIGIVAFLIIVGIGFALATGVETPMKDGEVLSASGSKWVGTGLYAFYVLAAVAVGLMFFSGIKKLIGK
;
A
#
# COMPACT_ATOMS: atom_id res chain seq x y z
N MET A 1 -23.43 -3.64 -5.09
CA MET A 1 -24.61 -3.16 -4.31
C MET A 1 -24.91 -4.05 -3.12
N ALA A 2 -25.06 -5.39 -3.28
CA ALA A 2 -25.37 -6.29 -2.16
C ALA A 2 -24.35 -6.26 -0.99
N ILE A 3 -23.05 -6.30 -1.28
CA ILE A 3 -21.99 -6.30 -0.24
C ILE A 3 -21.98 -5.00 0.59
N GLY A 4 -22.24 -3.86 -0.05
CA GLY A 4 -22.32 -2.57 0.65
C GLY A 4 -23.51 -2.49 1.60
N ILE A 5 -24.66 -3.06 1.20
CA ILE A 5 -25.85 -3.16 2.05
C ILE A 5 -25.56 -4.06 3.26
N ILE A 6 -24.92 -5.22 3.04
CA ILE A 6 -24.50 -6.11 4.13
C ILE A 6 -23.54 -5.40 5.10
N GLY A 7 -22.57 -4.65 4.57
CA GLY A 7 -21.65 -3.86 5.39
C GLY A 7 -22.36 -2.81 6.24
N ALA A 8 -23.34 -2.09 5.67
CA ALA A 8 -24.13 -1.10 6.42
C ALA A 8 -24.99 -1.76 7.52
N ILE A 9 -25.57 -2.93 7.25
CA ILE A 9 -26.33 -3.70 8.24
C ILE A 9 -25.41 -4.17 9.38
N LEU A 10 -24.26 -4.76 9.06
CA LEU A 10 -23.31 -5.22 10.08
C LEU A 10 -22.73 -4.06 10.89
N TRP A 11 -22.50 -2.91 10.28
CA TRP A 11 -22.08 -1.71 10.99
C TRP A 11 -23.15 -1.22 11.97
N TYR A 12 -24.42 -1.20 11.54
CA TYR A 12 -25.54 -0.84 12.41
C TYR A 12 -25.69 -1.83 13.58
N VAL A 13 -25.60 -3.13 13.31
CA VAL A 13 -25.64 -4.19 14.35
C VAL A 13 -24.48 -4.04 15.32
N MET A 14 -23.24 -3.84 14.84
CA MET A 14 -22.09 -3.58 15.69
C MET A 14 -22.28 -2.33 16.56
N SER A 15 -22.75 -1.23 15.97
CA SER A 15 -22.94 0.03 16.69
C SER A 15 -24.00 -0.07 17.79
N SER A 16 -25.11 -0.76 17.51
CA SER A 16 -26.19 -0.97 18.50
C SER A 16 -25.76 -1.94 19.60
N SER A 17 -25.08 -3.03 19.25
CA SER A 17 -24.53 -3.95 20.25
C SER A 17 -23.50 -3.26 21.17
N ILE A 18 -22.63 -2.39 20.63
CA ILE A 18 -21.65 -1.66 21.45
C ILE A 18 -22.32 -0.62 22.34
N SER A 19 -23.34 0.12 21.87
CA SER A 19 -24.06 1.05 22.75
C SER A 19 -24.72 0.34 23.93
N ASP A 20 -25.37 -0.81 23.69
CA ASP A 20 -26.01 -1.58 24.75
C ASP A 20 -25.00 -2.12 25.78
N LEU A 21 -23.81 -2.51 25.32
CA LEU A 21 -22.72 -2.95 26.19
C LEU A 21 -22.14 -1.79 27.01
N MET A 22 -22.03 -0.58 26.44
CA MET A 22 -21.56 0.60 27.15
C MET A 22 -22.50 0.97 28.30
N ASP A 23 -23.81 0.97 28.04
CA ASP A 23 -24.83 1.26 29.06
C ASP A 23 -24.83 0.20 30.18
N GLN A 24 -24.66 -1.08 29.85
CA GLN A 24 -24.62 -2.17 30.84
C GLN A 24 -23.37 -2.16 31.73
N ASN A 25 -22.25 -1.67 31.21
CA ASN A 25 -20.98 -1.62 31.93
C ASN A 25 -20.69 -0.25 32.54
N GLY A 26 -21.58 0.74 32.35
CA GLY A 26 -21.45 2.09 32.91
C GLY A 26 -20.27 2.88 32.35
N VAL A 27 -19.85 2.58 31.11
CA VAL A 27 -18.71 3.19 30.45
C VAL A 27 -19.15 4.22 29.42
N SER A 28 -18.39 5.30 29.25
CA SER A 28 -18.71 6.36 28.28
C SER A 28 -18.09 6.12 26.92
N GLU A 29 -17.05 5.29 26.84
CA GLU A 29 -16.32 5.02 25.61
C GLU A 29 -16.18 3.52 25.33
N ALA A 30 -16.33 3.13 24.06
CA ALA A 30 -16.25 1.72 23.65
C ALA A 30 -14.88 1.07 23.94
N ARG A 31 -13.80 1.86 24.04
CA ARG A 31 -12.45 1.37 24.37
C ARG A 31 -12.33 0.96 25.85
N GLU A 32 -13.22 1.42 26.72
CA GLU A 32 -13.24 1.06 28.13
C GLU A 32 -13.84 -0.34 28.36
N LEU A 33 -14.51 -0.90 27.35
CA LEU A 33 -15.04 -2.26 27.41
C LEU A 33 -13.89 -3.30 27.39
N PRO A 34 -14.00 -4.38 28.18
CA PRO A 34 -13.11 -5.52 28.06
C PRO A 34 -13.13 -6.06 26.62
N LEU A 35 -11.95 -6.39 26.10
CA LEU A 35 -11.78 -6.91 24.73
C LEU A 35 -12.67 -8.12 24.47
N GLU A 36 -12.80 -9.04 25.43
CA GLU A 36 -13.63 -10.24 25.30
C GLU A 36 -15.13 -9.93 25.13
N LEU A 37 -15.62 -8.79 25.66
CA LEU A 37 -17.00 -8.35 25.49
C LEU A 37 -17.22 -7.64 24.14
N ALA A 38 -16.25 -6.84 23.70
CA ALA A 38 -16.36 -6.05 22.48
C ALA A 38 -16.10 -6.87 21.21
N SER A 39 -15.20 -7.86 21.26
CA SER A 39 -14.77 -8.68 20.11
C SER A 39 -15.94 -9.30 19.34
N PRO A 40 -16.91 -9.99 19.96
CA PRO A 40 -18.02 -10.62 19.22
C PRO A 40 -18.87 -9.64 18.42
N SER A 41 -18.94 -8.37 18.85
CA SER A 41 -19.72 -7.32 18.17
C SER A 41 -19.01 -6.79 16.92
N VAL A 42 -17.67 -6.76 16.92
CA VAL A 42 -16.86 -6.20 15.82
C VAL A 42 -16.41 -7.27 14.81
N ASP A 43 -16.30 -8.53 15.24
CA ASP A 43 -15.80 -9.65 14.44
C ASP A 43 -16.51 -9.85 13.09
N PRO A 44 -17.85 -9.77 12.98
CA PRO A 44 -18.54 -9.93 11.69
C PRO A 44 -18.13 -8.88 10.65
N LEU A 45 -17.96 -7.62 11.07
CA LEU A 45 -17.56 -6.53 10.19
C LEU A 45 -16.08 -6.64 9.79
N TYR A 46 -15.23 -7.05 10.72
CA TYR A 46 -13.81 -7.33 10.46
C TYR A 46 -13.64 -8.47 9.45
N SER A 47 -14.35 -9.59 9.65
CA SER A 47 -14.34 -10.72 8.72
C SER A 47 -14.81 -10.31 7.32
N LEU A 48 -15.89 -9.52 7.22
CA LEU A 48 -16.36 -9.01 5.93
C LEU A 48 -15.29 -8.15 5.24
N THR A 49 -14.60 -7.30 6.01
CA THR A 49 -13.52 -6.45 5.49
C THR A 49 -12.38 -7.28 4.91
N LEU A 50 -11.93 -8.31 5.62
CA LEU A 50 -10.88 -9.21 5.13
C LEU A 50 -11.30 -9.94 3.85
N ILE A 51 -12.55 -10.43 3.78
CA ILE A 51 -13.08 -11.09 2.59
C ILE A 51 -13.07 -10.12 1.41
N ILE A 52 -13.60 -8.90 1.57
CA ILE A 52 -13.63 -7.89 0.52
C ILE A 52 -12.21 -7.51 0.10
N PHE A 53 -11.28 -7.36 1.03
CA PHE A 53 -9.89 -7.04 0.75
C PHE A 53 -9.24 -8.10 -0.15
N VAL A 54 -9.37 -9.39 0.21
CA VAL A 54 -8.86 -10.50 -0.60
C VAL A 54 -9.53 -10.56 -1.97
N VAL A 55 -10.86 -10.45 -2.03
CA VAL A 55 -11.61 -10.44 -3.29
C VAL A 55 -11.18 -9.29 -4.19
N THR A 56 -10.97 -8.10 -3.61
CA THR A 56 -10.54 -6.91 -4.35
C THR A 56 -9.13 -7.08 -4.90
N ILE A 57 -8.21 -7.65 -4.12
CA ILE A 57 -6.86 -7.99 -4.62
C ILE A 57 -6.97 -8.95 -5.80
N ILE A 58 -7.71 -10.05 -5.66
CA ILE A 58 -7.87 -11.05 -6.72
C ILE A 58 -8.51 -10.42 -7.97
N ALA A 59 -9.60 -9.70 -7.81
CA ALA A 59 -10.30 -9.04 -8.92
C ALA A 59 -9.40 -8.03 -9.63
N THR A 60 -8.64 -7.24 -8.87
CA THR A 60 -7.69 -6.26 -9.42
C THR A 60 -6.58 -6.95 -10.20
N LEU A 61 -5.98 -8.02 -9.65
CA LEU A 61 -4.95 -8.78 -10.34
C LEU A 61 -5.50 -9.39 -11.64
N ILE A 62 -6.66 -10.05 -11.59
CA ILE A 62 -7.31 -10.61 -12.79
C ILE A 62 -7.58 -9.52 -13.82
N ALA A 63 -8.12 -8.37 -13.40
CA ALA A 63 -8.42 -7.27 -14.30
C ALA A 63 -7.15 -6.69 -14.95
N VAL A 64 -6.10 -6.46 -14.17
CA VAL A 64 -4.80 -5.95 -14.66
C VAL A 64 -4.20 -6.91 -15.66
N PHE A 65 -4.03 -8.19 -15.31
CA PHE A 65 -3.41 -9.17 -16.20
C PHE A 65 -4.27 -9.50 -17.41
N SER A 66 -5.60 -9.58 -17.27
CA SER A 66 -6.50 -9.79 -18.41
C SER A 66 -6.48 -8.63 -19.39
N THR A 67 -6.48 -7.39 -18.88
CA THR A 67 -6.41 -6.18 -19.71
C THR A 67 -5.05 -6.10 -20.42
N LEU A 68 -3.97 -6.41 -19.72
CA LEU A 68 -2.62 -6.37 -20.28
C LEU A 68 -2.41 -7.47 -21.34
N ALA A 69 -2.90 -8.68 -21.10
CA ALA A 69 -2.81 -9.79 -22.05
C ALA A 69 -3.60 -9.53 -23.34
N LYS A 70 -4.75 -8.84 -23.26
CA LYS A 70 -5.56 -8.46 -24.42
C LYS A 70 -5.00 -7.25 -25.19
N ASN A 71 -4.06 -6.51 -24.62
CA ASN A 71 -3.47 -5.32 -25.22
C ASN A 71 -1.95 -5.46 -25.40
N PRO A 72 -1.48 -5.98 -26.54
CA PRO A 72 -0.05 -6.22 -26.78
C PRO A 72 0.80 -4.93 -26.73
N ALA A 73 0.23 -3.78 -27.12
CA ALA A 73 0.92 -2.50 -27.01
C ALA A 73 1.06 -2.05 -25.55
N GLY A 74 0.01 -2.21 -24.74
CA GLY A 74 0.03 -1.95 -23.31
C GLY A 74 1.02 -2.85 -22.57
N LEU A 75 1.06 -4.14 -22.91
CA LEU A 75 2.02 -5.10 -22.35
C LEU A 75 3.47 -4.71 -22.66
N LYS A 76 3.75 -4.32 -23.91
CA LYS A 76 5.08 -3.83 -24.29
C LYS A 76 5.50 -2.61 -23.47
N ASN A 77 4.62 -1.63 -23.31
CA ASN A 77 4.92 -0.42 -22.54
C ASN A 77 5.14 -0.73 -21.04
N ALA A 78 4.32 -1.61 -20.46
CA ALA A 78 4.52 -2.07 -19.08
C ALA A 78 5.87 -2.81 -18.93
N ALA A 79 6.21 -3.70 -19.86
CA ALA A 79 7.49 -4.42 -19.87
C ALA A 79 8.68 -3.46 -19.96
N ILE A 80 8.62 -2.45 -20.83
CA ILE A 80 9.66 -1.41 -20.91
C ILE A 80 9.80 -0.67 -19.58
N GLY A 81 8.69 -0.30 -18.94
CA GLY A 81 8.69 0.34 -17.62
C GLY A 81 9.34 -0.53 -16.55
N ILE A 82 9.01 -1.83 -16.51
CA ILE A 82 9.60 -2.79 -15.57
C ILE A 82 11.10 -2.94 -15.81
N VAL A 83 11.53 -3.12 -17.07
CA VAL A 83 12.96 -3.25 -17.40
C VAL A 83 13.72 -1.99 -17.04
N ALA A 84 13.19 -0.81 -17.36
CA ALA A 84 13.81 0.47 -16.99
C ALA A 84 13.94 0.62 -15.47
N PHE A 85 12.89 0.27 -14.72
CA PHE A 85 12.92 0.28 -13.25
C PHE A 85 13.97 -0.69 -12.69
N LEU A 86 14.02 -1.92 -13.20
CA LEU A 86 15.01 -2.92 -12.80
C LEU A 86 16.45 -2.49 -13.10
N ILE A 87 16.69 -1.82 -14.23
CA ILE A 87 18.01 -1.24 -14.55
C ILE A 87 18.39 -0.21 -13.49
N ILE A 88 17.47 0.68 -13.12
CA ILE A 88 17.73 1.72 -12.10
C ILE A 88 17.99 1.09 -10.73
N VAL A 89 17.19 0.09 -10.34
CA VAL A 89 17.42 -0.66 -9.09
C VAL A 89 18.77 -1.39 -9.13
N GLY A 90 19.14 -1.99 -10.26
CA GLY A 90 20.42 -2.66 -10.44
C GLY A 90 21.60 -1.69 -10.30
N ILE A 91 21.52 -0.50 -10.91
CA ILE A 91 22.51 0.57 -10.73
C ILE A 91 22.55 1.02 -9.26
N GLY A 92 21.40 1.25 -8.64
CA GLY A 92 21.30 1.61 -7.23
C GLY A 92 21.95 0.56 -6.32
N PHE A 93 21.78 -0.73 -6.63
CA PHE A 93 22.36 -1.83 -5.87
C PHE A 93 23.87 -1.95 -6.05
N ALA A 94 24.36 -1.67 -7.26
CA ALA A 94 25.80 -1.64 -7.55
C ALA A 94 26.49 -0.48 -6.82
N LEU A 95 25.82 0.67 -6.69
CA LEU A 95 26.32 1.84 -5.97
C LEU A 95 26.14 1.75 -4.44
N ALA A 96 25.16 0.98 -3.98
CA ALA A 96 24.88 0.81 -2.57
C ALA A 96 25.96 0.00 -1.85
N THR A 97 26.48 0.56 -0.76
CA THR A 97 27.33 -0.15 0.18
C THR A 97 26.51 -0.62 1.38
N GLY A 98 26.78 -1.84 1.83
CA GLY A 98 26.20 -2.39 3.04
C GLY A 98 27.18 -2.30 4.17
N VAL A 99 26.90 -1.47 5.16
CA VAL A 99 27.64 -1.43 6.43
C VAL A 99 26.66 -1.67 7.56
N GLU A 100 27.11 -2.35 8.60
CA GLU A 100 26.28 -2.50 9.80
C GLU A 100 26.00 -1.11 10.36
N THR A 101 24.72 -0.76 10.41
CA THR A 101 24.30 0.58 10.76
C THR A 101 23.50 0.52 12.05
N PRO A 102 23.96 1.15 13.15
CA PRO A 102 23.21 1.18 14.40
C PRO A 102 21.90 1.96 14.19
N MET A 103 20.79 1.37 14.61
CA MET A 103 19.46 1.97 14.55
C MET A 103 19.16 2.73 15.84
N LYS A 104 18.16 3.63 15.79
CA LYS A 104 17.77 4.48 16.94
C LYS A 104 17.26 3.67 18.14
N ASP A 105 16.80 2.45 17.89
CA ASP A 105 16.24 1.55 18.90
C ASP A 105 17.31 0.65 19.55
N GLY A 106 18.60 0.88 19.25
CA GLY A 106 19.74 0.12 19.80
C GLY A 106 20.06 -1.18 19.05
N GLU A 107 19.19 -1.61 18.13
CA GLU A 107 19.44 -2.74 17.23
C GLU A 107 20.36 -2.33 16.07
N VAL A 108 21.10 -3.29 15.50
CA VAL A 108 21.97 -3.05 14.33
C VAL A 108 21.28 -3.54 13.06
N LEU A 109 21.23 -2.69 12.04
CA LEU A 109 20.78 -3.10 10.71
C LEU A 109 21.91 -3.92 10.07
N SER A 110 21.59 -5.15 9.67
CA SER A 110 22.55 -6.01 8.99
C SER A 110 23.11 -5.33 7.74
N ALA A 111 24.35 -5.63 7.38
CA ALA A 111 24.99 -5.06 6.18
C ALA A 111 24.13 -5.27 4.91
N SER A 112 23.47 -6.43 4.79
CA SER A 112 22.52 -6.72 3.70
C SER A 112 21.29 -5.82 3.75
N GLY A 113 20.68 -5.64 4.92
CA GLY A 113 19.54 -4.73 5.11
C GLY A 113 19.92 -3.29 4.75
N SER A 114 21.05 -2.82 5.24
CA SER A 114 21.58 -1.48 4.92
C SER A 114 21.82 -1.30 3.43
N LYS A 115 22.33 -2.31 2.74
CA LYS A 115 22.55 -2.25 1.29
C LYS A 115 21.24 -2.13 0.51
N TRP A 116 20.19 -2.86 0.91
CA TRP A 116 18.87 -2.76 0.27
C TRP A 116 18.20 -1.39 0.51
N VAL A 117 18.34 -0.83 1.71
CA VAL A 117 17.87 0.54 1.99
C VAL A 117 18.61 1.55 1.11
N GLY A 118 19.95 1.45 1.05
CA GLY A 118 20.77 2.31 0.18
C GLY A 118 20.40 2.17 -1.30
N THR A 119 20.11 0.95 -1.75
CA THR A 119 19.65 0.66 -3.12
C THR A 119 18.35 1.39 -3.44
N GLY A 120 17.36 1.30 -2.54
CA GLY A 120 16.08 1.99 -2.68
C GLY A 120 16.25 3.50 -2.73
N LEU A 121 17.17 4.04 -1.92
CA LEU A 121 17.46 5.46 -1.87
C LEU A 121 18.13 5.96 -3.16
N TYR A 122 19.15 5.26 -3.67
CA TYR A 122 19.76 5.58 -4.96
C TYR A 122 18.75 5.50 -6.11
N ALA A 123 17.93 4.45 -6.14
CA ALA A 123 16.89 4.30 -7.15
C ALA A 123 15.88 5.46 -7.09
N PHE A 124 15.47 5.87 -5.89
CA PHE A 124 14.59 7.01 -5.68
C PHE A 124 15.21 8.31 -6.18
N TYR A 125 16.48 8.60 -5.83
CA TYR A 125 17.16 9.82 -6.28
C TYR A 125 17.31 9.90 -7.80
N VAL A 126 17.66 8.78 -8.44
CA VAL A 126 17.75 8.71 -9.90
C VAL A 126 16.39 8.95 -10.55
N LEU A 127 15.35 8.26 -10.08
CA LEU A 127 13.99 8.42 -10.61
C LEU A 127 13.45 9.84 -10.37
N ALA A 128 13.71 10.42 -9.21
CA ALA A 128 13.31 11.80 -8.88
C ALA A 128 14.00 12.80 -9.80
N ALA A 129 15.31 12.68 -10.02
CA ALA A 129 16.06 13.54 -10.94
C ALA A 129 15.54 13.43 -12.37
N VAL A 130 15.28 12.20 -12.86
CA VAL A 130 14.69 11.96 -14.19
C VAL A 130 13.29 12.58 -14.29
N ALA A 131 12.43 12.37 -13.29
CA ALA A 131 11.08 12.93 -13.28
C ALA A 131 11.09 14.45 -13.33
N VAL A 132 11.89 15.08 -12.46
CA VAL A 132 12.06 16.53 -12.43
C VAL A 132 12.59 17.05 -13.77
N GLY A 133 13.63 16.42 -14.32
CA GLY A 133 14.18 16.79 -15.64
C GLY A 133 13.16 16.70 -16.77
N LEU A 134 12.37 15.62 -16.82
CA LEU A 134 11.30 15.44 -17.80
C LEU A 134 10.19 16.48 -17.64
N MET A 135 9.81 16.83 -16.40
CA MET A 135 8.82 17.86 -16.13
C MET A 135 9.31 19.25 -16.57
N PHE A 136 10.56 19.60 -16.27
CA PHE A 136 11.16 20.85 -16.75
C PHE A 136 11.21 20.90 -18.27
N PHE A 137 11.69 19.85 -18.93
CA PHE A 137 11.76 19.77 -20.39
C PHE A 137 10.36 19.88 -21.02
N SER A 138 9.37 19.15 -20.50
CA SER A 138 7.98 19.20 -20.96
C SER A 138 7.38 20.60 -20.78
N GLY A 139 7.63 21.23 -19.63
CA GLY A 139 7.17 22.59 -19.32
C GLY A 139 7.77 23.64 -20.25
N ILE A 140 9.09 23.60 -20.48
CA ILE A 140 9.78 24.51 -21.40
C ILE A 140 9.31 24.28 -22.84
N LYS A 141 9.19 23.03 -23.28
CA LYS A 141 8.71 22.70 -24.62
C LYS A 141 7.29 23.22 -24.86
N LYS A 142 6.42 23.19 -23.85
CA LYS A 142 5.05 23.72 -23.91
C LYS A 142 4.99 25.26 -23.90
N LEU A 143 6.02 25.93 -23.40
CA LEU A 143 6.13 27.40 -23.39
C LEU A 143 6.74 27.95 -24.67
N ILE A 144 7.76 27.27 -25.20
CA ILE A 144 8.50 27.69 -26.40
C ILE A 144 7.83 27.18 -27.67
N GLY A 145 7.28 25.97 -27.62
CA GLY A 145 6.45 25.42 -28.68
C GLY A 145 4.99 25.71 -28.40
N LYS A 146 4.32 26.35 -29.35
CA LYS A 146 2.89 26.13 -29.53
C LYS A 146 2.63 24.64 -29.74
#